data_AF-A9IZZ5-F1
#
_entry.id   AF-A9IZZ5-F1
#
_cell.length_a   1.000
_cell.length_b   1.000
_cell.length_c   1.000
_cell.angle_alpha   90.00
_cell.angle_beta   90.00
_cell.angle_gamma   90.00
#
_symmetry.space_group_name_H-M   'P 1'
#
loop_
_entity.id
_entity.type
_entity.pdbx_description
1 polymer ?
#
loop_
_entity_poly.entity_id
_entity_poly.type
_entity_poly.pdbx_seq_one_letter_code
_entity_poly.pdbx_strand_id
1 'polypeptide(L)'
;MRSVIKLENAFIFIITIAVYVKLECSIRLFLLLLLVPDIFMLGYVINRKTGSYVYNIGHTYITPIIIALLYLYIDESYYYRLL
;
A
#
# COMPACT_ATOMS: atom_id res chain seq x y z
N MET A 1 14.37 -2.25 -20.76
CA MET A 1 13.09 -1.85 -20.11
C MET A 1 12.81 -2.67 -18.84
N ARG A 2 12.76 -4.01 -18.88
CA ARG A 2 12.48 -4.84 -17.69
C ARG A 2 13.39 -4.59 -16.48
N SER A 3 14.68 -4.34 -16.69
CA SER A 3 15.62 -4.02 -15.61
C SER A 3 15.39 -2.64 -14.98
N VAL A 4 14.94 -1.66 -15.78
CA VAL A 4 14.64 -0.30 -15.29
C VAL A 4 13.43 -0.34 -14.36
N ILE A 5 12.34 -1.01 -14.77
CA ILE A 5 11.13 -1.17 -13.94
C ILE A 5 11.44 -1.88 -12.62
N LYS A 6 12.31 -2.92 -12.66
CA LYS A 6 12.75 -3.59 -11.43
C LYS A 6 13.51 -2.65 -10.50
N LEU A 7 14.37 -1.80 -11.07
CA LEU A 7 15.13 -0.81 -10.31
C LEU A 7 14.19 0.25 -9.71
N GLU A 8 13.24 0.77 -10.47
CA GLU A 8 12.21 1.71 -10.02
C GLU A 8 11.43 1.14 -8.83
N ASN A 9 10.93 -0.09 -8.94
CA ASN A 9 10.20 -0.74 -7.85
C ASN A 9 11.08 -1.00 -6.62
N ALA A 10 12.36 -1.33 -6.81
CA ALA A 10 13.31 -1.47 -5.71
C ALA A 10 13.56 -0.13 -5.00
N PHE A 11 13.72 0.95 -5.76
CA PHE A 11 13.86 2.31 -5.21
C PHE A 11 12.60 2.74 -4.45
N ILE A 12 11.41 2.50 -5.01
CA ILE A 12 10.14 2.78 -4.33
C ILE A 12 10.08 2.01 -3.01
N PHE A 13 10.37 0.71 -3.02
CA PHE A 13 10.37 -0.11 -1.81
C PHE A 13 11.33 0.40 -0.73
N ILE A 14 12.57 0.75 -1.10
CA ILE A 14 13.57 1.31 -0.17
C ILE A 14 13.10 2.65 0.41
N ILE A 15 12.57 3.55 -0.43
CA ILE A 15 12.07 4.86 0.01
C ILE A 15 10.88 4.68 0.95
N THR A 16 9.94 3.79 0.62
CA THR A 16 8.77 3.51 1.47
C THR A 16 9.20 2.98 2.84
N ILE A 17 10.17 2.05 2.90
CA ILE A 17 10.73 1.57 4.18
C ILE A 17 11.38 2.71 4.96
N ALA A 18 12.21 3.52 4.30
CA ALA A 18 12.92 4.63 4.95
C ALA A 18 11.94 5.65 5.55
N VAL A 19 10.89 6.01 4.82
CA VAL A 19 9.81 6.89 5.32
C VAL A 19 9.08 6.23 6.48
N TYR A 20 8.71 4.96 6.37
CA TYR A 20 7.95 4.25 7.40
C TYR A 20 8.74 4.11 8.72
N VAL A 21 10.05 3.83 8.64
CA VAL A 21 10.94 3.81 9.81
C VAL A 21 11.11 5.21 10.40
N LYS A 22 11.21 6.25 9.57
CA LYS A 22 11.30 7.64 10.02
C LYS A 22 10.02 8.12 10.72
N LEU A 23 8.86 7.58 10.37
CA LEU A 23 7.59 7.80 11.06
C LEU A 23 7.46 6.96 12.34
N GLU A 24 8.52 6.25 12.77
CA GLU A 24 8.56 5.43 13.99
C GLU A 24 7.44 4.37 14.04
N CYS A 25 6.93 3.97 12.87
CA CYS A 25 5.83 3.02 12.77
C CYS A 25 6.31 1.58 13.01
N SER A 26 5.41 0.69 13.45
CA SER A 26 5.74 -0.71 13.74
C SER A 26 6.16 -1.47 12.48
N ILE A 27 7.41 -1.93 12.42
CA ILE A 27 7.93 -2.73 11.30
C ILE A 27 7.15 -4.05 11.11
N ARG A 28 6.58 -4.61 12.18
CA ARG A 28 5.72 -5.79 12.10
C ARG A 28 4.45 -5.50 11.30
N LEU A 29 3.87 -4.32 11.51
CA LEU A 29 2.70 -3.88 10.76
C LEU A 29 3.05 -3.64 9.29
N PHE A 30 4.23 -3.08 8.99
CA PHE A 30 4.69 -2.94 7.61
C PHE A 30 4.75 -4.29 6.88
N LEU A 31 5.34 -5.32 7.52
CA LEU A 31 5.42 -6.66 6.94
C LEU A 31 4.03 -7.29 6.74
N LEU A 32 3.08 -7.04 7.65
CA LEU A 32 1.70 -7.49 7.48
C LEU A 32 1.01 -6.77 6.32
N LEU A 33 1.16 -5.45 6.23
CA LEU A 33 0.59 -4.62 5.18
C LEU A 33 1.16 -4.94 3.80
N LEU A 34 2.41 -5.43 3.73
CA LEU A 34 3.02 -5.90 2.49
C LEU A 34 2.23 -7.06 1.85
N LEU A 35 1.55 -7.88 2.66
CA LEU A 35 0.75 -9.02 2.21
C LEU A 35 -0.72 -8.67 1.93
N VAL A 36 -1.18 -7.46 2.29
CA VAL A 36 -2.57 -7.04 2.10
C VAL A 36 -3.01 -7.03 0.63
N PRO A 37 -2.19 -6.55 -0.33
CA PRO A 37 -2.54 -6.63 -1.76
C PRO A 37 -2.85 -8.04 -2.23
N ASP A 38 -2.22 -9.07 -1.65
CA ASP A 38 -2.40 -10.46 -2.09
C ASP A 38 -3.78 -11.01 -1.69
N ILE A 39 -4.46 -10.45 -0.70
CA ILE A 39 -5.85 -10.81 -0.37
C ILE A 39 -6.79 -10.58 -1.56
N PHE A 40 -6.48 -9.60 -2.42
CA PHE A 40 -7.27 -9.32 -3.62
C PHE A 40 -7.24 -10.46 -4.65
N MET A 41 -6.33 -11.44 -4.51
CA MET A 41 -6.35 -12.66 -5.30
C MET A 41 -7.65 -13.46 -5.13
N LEU A 42 -8.38 -13.27 -4.03
CA LEU A 42 -9.69 -13.90 -3.82
C LEU A 42 -10.70 -13.54 -4.92
N GLY A 43 -10.52 -12.42 -5.62
CA GLY A 43 -11.34 -12.08 -6.78
C GLY A 43 -11.31 -13.13 -7.90
N TYR A 44 -10.23 -13.93 -7.99
CA TYR A 44 -10.11 -15.01 -8.97
C TYR A 44 -11.06 -16.19 -8.71
N VAL A 45 -11.65 -16.29 -7.50
CA VAL A 45 -12.67 -17.31 -7.19
C VAL A 45 -13.93 -17.12 -8.04
N ILE A 46 -14.27 -15.87 -8.41
CA ILE A 46 -15.47 -15.57 -9.21
C ILE A 46 -15.24 -15.95 -10.67
N ASN A 47 -14.21 -15.36 -11.29
CA ASN A 47 -13.73 -15.70 -12.64
C ASN A 47 -12.42 -14.95 -12.92
N ARG A 48 -11.75 -15.28 -14.04
CA ARG A 48 -10.46 -14.66 -14.42
C ARG A 48 -10.54 -13.16 -14.66
N LYS A 49 -11.61 -12.67 -15.29
CA LYS A 49 -11.76 -11.25 -15.66
C LYS A 49 -11.93 -10.40 -14.40
N THR A 50 -12.92 -10.73 -13.57
CA THR A 50 -13.16 -10.07 -12.27
C THR A 50 -11.94 -10.18 -11.37
N GLY A 51 -11.32 -11.36 -11.29
CA GLY A 51 -10.09 -11.55 -10.51
C GLY A 51 -8.95 -10.64 -10.93
N SER A 52 -8.68 -10.51 -12.23
CA SER A 52 -7.63 -9.61 -12.72
C SER A 52 -7.89 -8.14 -12.38
N TYR A 53 -9.15 -7.67 -12.45
CA TYR A 53 -9.48 -6.30 -12.08
C TYR A 53 -9.29 -6.05 -10.59
N VAL A 54 -9.82 -6.94 -9.75
CA VAL A 54 -9.73 -6.83 -8.28
C VAL A 54 -8.27 -6.91 -7.82
N TYR A 55 -7.52 -7.87 -8.34
CA TYR A 55 -6.09 -8.02 -8.04
C TYR A 55 -5.27 -6.80 -8.46
N ASN A 56 -5.52 -6.26 -9.65
CA ASN A 56 -4.81 -5.08 -10.13
C ASN A 56 -5.08 -3.86 -9.24
N ILE A 57 -6.32 -3.66 -8.76
CA ILE A 57 -6.65 -2.55 -7.83
C ILE A 57 -5.81 -2.63 -6.55
N GLY A 58 -5.67 -3.82 -5.98
CA GLY A 58 -4.84 -4.07 -4.78
C GLY A 58 -3.35 -3.85 -5.01
N HIS A 59 -2.86 -4.12 -6.23
CA HIS A 59 -1.45 -4.02 -6.61
C HIS A 59 -1.05 -2.70 -7.31
N THR A 60 -1.94 -1.70 -7.39
CA THR A 60 -1.55 -0.36 -7.84
C THR A 60 -0.87 0.44 -6.74
N TYR A 61 0.05 1.33 -7.08
CA TYR A 61 0.57 2.32 -6.13
C TYR A 61 -0.44 3.42 -5.78
N ILE A 62 -1.52 3.58 -6.55
CA ILE A 62 -2.54 4.61 -6.34
C ILE A 62 -3.20 4.41 -4.98
N THR A 63 -3.61 3.18 -4.66
CA THR A 63 -4.28 2.83 -3.41
C THR A 63 -3.48 3.23 -2.16
N PRO A 64 -2.23 2.76 -1.95
CA PRO A 64 -1.45 3.16 -0.77
C PRO A 64 -1.09 4.65 -0.76
N ILE A 65 -0.89 5.29 -1.92
CA ILE A 65 -0.64 6.74 -1.99
C ILE A 65 -1.85 7.54 -1.51
N ILE A 66 -3.08 7.18 -1.93
CA ILE A 66 -4.31 7.83 -1.47
C ILE A 66 -4.46 7.69 0.05
N ILE A 67 -4.21 6.50 0.60
CA ILE A 67 -4.27 6.26 2.05
C ILE A 67 -3.26 7.14 2.79
N ALA A 68 -2.03 7.23 2.30
CA ALA A 68 -0.99 8.07 2.90
C ALA A 68 -1.36 9.56 2.83
N LEU A 69 -1.90 10.04 1.70
CA LEU A 69 -2.37 11.42 1.57
C LEU A 69 -3.55 11.72 2.49
N LEU A 70 -4.48 10.77 2.65
CA LEU A 70 -5.61 10.91 3.58
C LEU A 70 -5.11 11.00 5.03
N TYR A 71 -4.14 10.18 5.41
CA TYR A 71 -3.49 10.26 6.72
C TYR A 71 -2.86 11.64 6.95
N LEU A 72 -2.15 12.19 5.97
CA LEU A 72 -1.54 13.53 6.08
C LEU A 72 -2.57 14.67 6.08
N TYR A 73 -3.74 14.46 5.46
CA TYR A 73 -4.82 15.44 5.41
C TYR A 73 -5.66 15.46 6.69
N ILE A 74 -5.80 14.32 7.34
CA ILE A 74 -6.48 14.21 8.64
C ILE A 74 -5.56 14.81 9.71
N ASP A 75 -5.84 16.05 10.09
CA ASP A 75 -5.15 16.75 11.18
C ASP A 75 -5.41 16.04 12.53
N GLU A 76 -4.40 16.01 13.42
CA GLU A 76 -4.47 15.42 14.77
C GLU A 76 -5.69 15.94 15.57
N SER A 77 -6.10 17.18 15.28
CA SER A 77 -7.29 17.84 15.82
C SER A 77 -8.60 17.04 15.65
N TYR A 78 -8.70 16.19 14.61
CA TYR A 78 -9.88 15.35 14.39
C TYR A 78 -9.91 14.10 15.28
N TYR A 79 -8.73 13.55 15.63
CA TYR A 79 -8.61 12.33 16.43
C TYR A 79 -8.95 12.59 17.91
N TYR A 80 -8.53 13.74 18.46
CA TYR A 80 -8.88 14.17 19.84
C TYR A 80 -10.31 14.70 19.99
N ARG A 81 -11.01 15.00 18.89
CA ARG A 81 -12.40 15.50 18.93
C ARG A 81 -13.45 14.40 19.05
N LEU A 82 -13.07 13.15 18.81
CA LEU A 82 -13.95 11.97 18.87
C LEU A 82 -13.79 11.16 20.17
N LEU A 83 -12.87 11.58 21.05
CA LEU A 83 -12.68 11.09 22.43
C LEU A 83 -13.16 12.17 23.42
#